data_AF-A0A0F4YFN8-F1
#
_entry.id   AF-A0A0F4YFN8-F1
#
_cell.length_a   1.000
_cell.length_b   1.000
_cell.length_c   1.000
_cell.angle_alpha   90.00
_cell.angle_beta   90.00
_cell.angle_gamma   90.00
#
_symmetry.space_group_name_H-M   'P 1'
#
loop_
_entity.id
_entity.type
_entity.pdbx_description
1 polymer ?
#
loop_
_entity_poly.entity_id
_entity_poly.type
_entity_poly.pdbx_seq_one_letter_code
_entity_poly.pdbx_strand_id
1 'polypeptide(L)'
;AIATKFKEARFGNRVPNPPSLRLLFLLDDENLPVERNIFDSSPAHELFEELSHKANFFVARKLLAAMPEKALLRRQATPIPRRFQTFVERMNRLGYEIDPTSSGTLQCSLFKVEDADLRKGMETLLIKSMQRAKYYVAGNVPEDQRQHYALNLPIYTHFTSPSRRYADIIVHRQLEAILSNGAVEFTEDVEALQKTADQCNNKKDSAHNAQEQSVHIEACRTMDKKRQEIGGDLISEGVVICVYESAFDVLIPEYGFEKRVHCDQLPLKKAEFRKEERVLELYWEKGVPSSAYIPEDERPKATNTRAALAAAEAEAARERREREEAQRKQTETGTMSTDDVDALFDDDDDISEVTEMAAGVSLNSSVDRPTQSMPPSPTRNGPVEPEQTPHRTRSDPKLAISASETPEAKLTNKEKYLKLFKLREEDGEYIQDVTEMTRVPIILKTDLTKSPPCLTIRSVNPYAL
;
A
#
# COMPACT_ATOMS: atom_id res chain seq x y z
N ALA A 1 -3.89 10.63 26.51
CA ALA A 1 -5.01 10.80 27.47
C ALA A 1 -6.27 11.36 26.81
N ILE A 2 -6.34 12.65 26.43
CA ILE A 2 -7.55 13.23 25.81
C ILE A 2 -7.84 12.57 24.45
N ALA A 3 -6.86 12.50 23.55
CA ALA A 3 -7.01 11.84 22.25
C ALA A 3 -7.46 10.38 22.40
N THR A 4 -6.92 9.65 23.37
CA THR A 4 -7.34 8.28 23.71
C THR A 4 -8.83 8.21 24.03
N LYS A 5 -9.34 9.11 24.88
CA LYS A 5 -10.78 9.18 25.21
C LYS A 5 -11.64 9.54 24.00
N PHE A 6 -11.15 10.37 23.09
CA PHE A 6 -11.86 10.66 21.83
C PHE A 6 -11.95 9.42 20.94
N LYS A 7 -10.85 8.67 20.81
CA LYS A 7 -10.81 7.42 20.06
C LYS A 7 -11.77 6.38 20.65
N GLU A 8 -11.74 6.19 21.97
CA GLU A 8 -12.68 5.29 22.69
C GLU A 8 -14.14 5.70 22.45
N ALA A 9 -14.46 6.99 22.60
CA ALA A 9 -15.80 7.51 22.38
C ALA A 9 -16.27 7.32 20.92
N ARG A 10 -15.37 7.48 19.94
CA ARG A 10 -15.66 7.24 18.51
C ARG A 10 -16.09 5.81 18.24
N PHE A 11 -15.63 4.85 19.05
CA PHE A 11 -16.03 3.44 18.98
C PHE A 11 -17.05 3.04 20.05
N GLY A 12 -17.70 4.00 20.70
CA GLY A 12 -18.75 3.77 21.70
C GLY A 12 -18.25 3.22 23.03
N ASN A 13 -16.99 3.47 23.38
CA ASN A 13 -16.33 3.00 24.62
C ASN A 13 -16.38 1.47 24.81
N ARG A 14 -16.51 0.71 23.72
CA ARG A 14 -16.60 -0.76 23.73
C ARG A 14 -15.27 -1.44 24.05
N VAL A 15 -14.17 -0.80 23.66
CA VAL A 15 -12.80 -1.33 23.81
C VAL A 15 -11.93 -0.24 24.42
N PRO A 16 -11.26 -0.50 25.56
CA PRO A 16 -10.29 0.44 26.12
C PRO A 16 -9.03 0.47 25.24
N ASN A 17 -8.46 1.66 25.06
CA ASN A 17 -7.24 1.87 24.27
C ASN A 17 -7.22 1.11 22.92
N PRO A 18 -8.18 1.37 22.01
CA PRO A 18 -8.28 0.63 20.76
C PRO A 18 -7.01 0.80 19.92
N PRO A 19 -6.46 -0.28 19.33
CA PRO A 19 -5.27 -0.19 18.48
C PRO A 19 -5.55 0.61 17.19
N SER A 20 -4.49 0.98 16.49
CA SER A 20 -4.58 1.65 15.20
C SER A 20 -4.82 0.63 14.08
N LEU A 21 -5.78 0.91 13.20
CA LEU A 21 -5.99 0.17 11.95
C LEU A 21 -5.54 1.11 10.83
N ARG A 22 -4.25 0.99 10.46
CA ARG A 22 -3.57 1.99 9.62
C ARG A 22 -4.13 2.04 8.21
N LEU A 23 -4.38 0.90 7.58
CA LEU A 23 -4.96 0.84 6.23
C LEU A 23 -6.35 1.46 6.19
N LEU A 24 -7.19 1.25 7.22
CA LEU A 24 -8.51 1.88 7.29
C LEU A 24 -8.41 3.41 7.40
N PHE A 25 -7.38 3.93 8.06
CA PHE A 25 -7.17 5.38 8.18
C PHE A 25 -6.59 5.98 6.88
N LEU A 26 -5.73 5.23 6.19
CA LEU A 26 -5.19 5.63 4.89
C LEU A 26 -6.24 5.75 3.78
N LEU A 27 -7.45 5.18 3.96
CA LEU A 27 -8.58 5.40 3.04
C LEU A 27 -8.95 6.88 2.87
N ASP A 28 -8.67 7.69 3.90
CA ASP A 28 -9.11 9.07 3.95
C ASP A 28 -7.97 10.08 3.74
N ASP A 29 -6.82 9.90 4.40
CA ASP A 29 -5.66 10.80 4.31
C ASP A 29 -4.36 10.06 4.01
N GLU A 30 -3.93 10.15 2.76
CA GLU A 30 -2.76 9.46 2.22
C GLU A 30 -1.54 10.36 2.41
N ASN A 31 -0.97 10.33 3.62
CA ASN A 31 0.27 11.07 3.94
C ASN A 31 1.33 10.14 4.52
N LEU A 32 1.56 9.03 3.83
CA LEU A 32 2.66 8.12 4.13
C LEU A 32 3.98 8.69 3.60
N PRO A 33 4.98 8.94 4.46
CA PRO A 33 6.33 9.18 4.01
C PRO A 33 6.84 7.96 3.22
N VAL A 34 7.47 8.19 2.08
CA VAL A 34 7.91 7.15 1.13
C VAL A 34 8.77 6.06 1.80
N GLU A 35 9.59 6.45 2.78
CA GLU A 35 10.54 5.56 3.47
C GLU A 35 9.93 4.74 4.62
N ARG A 36 8.65 4.95 4.96
CA ARG A 36 8.01 4.28 6.09
C ARG A 36 7.09 3.16 5.64
N ASN A 37 7.05 2.09 6.43
CA ASN A 37 6.05 1.04 6.25
C ASN A 37 4.64 1.61 6.48
N ILE A 38 3.69 1.18 5.66
CA ILE A 38 2.29 1.62 5.71
C ILE A 38 1.59 1.33 7.04
N PHE A 39 2.08 0.34 7.80
CA PHE A 39 1.58 -0.03 9.13
C PHE A 39 2.27 0.73 10.28
N ASP A 40 3.34 1.47 10.00
CA ASP A 40 4.06 2.19 11.04
C ASP A 40 3.31 3.43 11.47
N SER A 41 3.28 3.66 12.77
CA SER A 41 2.70 4.86 13.37
C SER A 41 3.40 5.19 14.67
N SER A 42 3.57 6.48 14.95
CA SER A 42 4.08 6.94 16.24
C SER A 42 2.92 7.39 17.14
N PRO A 43 3.04 7.30 18.47
CA PRO A 43 2.00 7.80 19.38
C PRO A 43 1.67 9.29 19.16
N ALA A 44 2.66 10.09 18.74
CA ALA A 44 2.45 11.49 18.40
C ALA A 44 1.61 11.66 17.13
N HIS A 45 1.82 10.80 16.13
CA HIS A 45 1.03 10.79 14.90
C HIS A 45 -0.42 10.40 15.18
N GLU A 46 -0.67 9.31 15.92
CA GLU A 46 -2.03 8.88 16.27
C GLU A 46 -2.78 9.92 17.12
N LEU A 47 -2.05 10.60 18.02
CA LEU A 47 -2.61 11.71 18.79
C LEU A 47 -3.08 12.83 17.87
N PHE A 48 -2.24 13.24 16.91
CA PHE A 48 -2.57 14.31 15.97
C PHE A 48 -3.73 13.92 15.04
N GLU A 49 -3.76 12.67 14.57
CA GLU A 49 -4.84 12.14 13.72
C GLU A 49 -6.19 12.22 14.44
N GLU A 50 -6.29 11.74 15.69
CA GLU A 50 -7.56 11.74 16.40
C GLU A 50 -8.04 13.16 16.75
N LEU A 51 -7.11 14.07 17.07
CA LEU A 51 -7.43 15.50 17.22
C LEU A 51 -7.92 16.11 15.90
N SER A 52 -7.29 15.73 14.78
CA SER A 52 -7.68 16.18 13.45
C SER A 52 -9.07 15.69 13.07
N HIS A 53 -9.39 14.41 13.32
CA HIS A 53 -10.74 13.87 13.12
C HIS A 53 -11.79 14.67 13.90
N LYS A 54 -11.49 15.01 15.15
CA LYS A 54 -12.40 15.77 16.02
C LYS A 54 -12.63 17.19 15.50
N ALA A 55 -11.57 17.87 15.07
CA ALA A 55 -11.64 19.22 14.50
C ALA A 55 -12.43 19.22 13.18
N ASN A 56 -12.07 18.33 12.26
CA ASN A 56 -12.72 18.11 10.98
C ASN A 56 -14.22 17.82 11.15
N PHE A 57 -14.59 16.93 12.07
CA PHE A 57 -15.98 16.63 12.42
C PHE A 57 -16.75 17.88 12.91
N PHE A 58 -16.13 18.67 13.80
CA PHE A 58 -16.79 19.86 14.34
C PHE A 58 -17.02 20.92 13.25
N VAL A 59 -16.02 21.15 12.39
CA VAL A 59 -16.13 22.07 11.24
C VAL A 59 -17.20 21.58 10.28
N ALA A 60 -17.22 20.29 9.93
CA ALA A 60 -18.25 19.71 9.07
C ALA A 60 -19.67 19.97 9.59
N ARG A 61 -19.90 19.80 10.91
CA ARG A 61 -21.20 20.13 11.54
C ARG A 61 -21.53 21.61 11.43
N LYS A 62 -20.56 22.50 11.65
CA LYS A 62 -20.76 23.95 11.59
C LYS A 62 -21.12 24.40 10.17
N LEU A 63 -20.44 23.85 9.16
CA LEU A 63 -20.72 24.10 7.75
C LEU A 63 -22.12 23.63 7.36
N LEU A 64 -22.46 22.37 7.65
CA LEU A 64 -23.76 21.80 7.29
C LEU A 64 -24.92 22.57 7.94
N ALA A 65 -24.76 23.02 9.19
CA ALA A 65 -25.78 23.78 9.89
C ALA A 65 -26.01 25.19 9.31
N ALA A 66 -24.96 25.82 8.79
CA ALA A 66 -25.04 27.20 8.28
C ALA A 66 -25.28 27.27 6.76
N MET A 67 -24.82 26.28 6.00
CA MET A 67 -24.86 26.24 4.53
C MET A 67 -25.27 24.84 4.03
N PRO A 68 -26.49 24.36 4.32
CA PRO A 68 -26.90 22.98 4.05
C PRO A 68 -26.81 22.60 2.56
N GLU A 69 -27.04 23.55 1.65
CA GLU A 69 -26.98 23.32 0.20
C GLU A 69 -25.57 23.41 -0.39
N LYS A 70 -24.67 24.15 0.26
CA LYS A 70 -23.34 24.49 -0.29
C LYS A 70 -22.16 23.87 0.46
N ALA A 71 -22.36 23.28 1.63
CA ALA A 71 -21.26 22.77 2.45
C ALA A 71 -20.41 21.74 1.68
N LEU A 72 -19.10 22.00 1.57
CA LEU A 72 -18.15 21.06 1.00
C LEU A 72 -17.74 20.05 2.07
N LEU A 73 -18.10 18.80 1.85
CA LEU A 73 -17.96 17.72 2.81
C LEU A 73 -17.26 16.53 2.17
N ARG A 74 -16.94 15.52 3.00
CA ARG A 74 -16.28 14.29 2.56
C ARG A 74 -16.97 13.09 3.19
N ARG A 75 -17.38 12.14 2.34
CA ARG A 75 -18.11 10.94 2.75
C ARG A 75 -17.39 9.68 2.33
N GLN A 76 -17.71 8.61 3.01
CA GLN A 76 -17.30 7.26 2.62
C GLN A 76 -18.49 6.33 2.79
N ALA A 77 -18.93 5.74 1.67
CA ALA A 77 -20.02 4.79 1.65
C ALA A 77 -19.66 3.50 2.41
N THR A 78 -20.69 2.72 2.75
CA THR A 78 -20.54 1.41 3.36
C THR A 78 -19.76 0.44 2.45
N PRO A 79 -19.16 -0.63 2.99
CA PRO A 79 -18.47 -1.64 2.20
C PRO A 79 -19.36 -2.25 1.10
N ILE A 80 -18.74 -2.77 0.05
CA ILE A 80 -19.41 -3.50 -1.03
C ILE A 80 -20.02 -4.78 -0.44
N PRO A 81 -21.36 -4.94 -0.39
CA PRO A 81 -22.02 -5.96 0.42
C PRO A 81 -21.52 -7.38 0.18
N ARG A 82 -21.40 -7.79 -1.08
CA ARG A 82 -20.90 -9.13 -1.45
C ARG A 82 -19.48 -9.40 -0.94
N ARG A 83 -18.56 -8.46 -1.15
CA ARG A 83 -17.15 -8.60 -0.72
C ARG A 83 -17.05 -8.60 0.80
N PHE A 84 -17.84 -7.75 1.45
CA PHE A 84 -17.86 -7.63 2.90
C PHE A 84 -18.42 -8.89 3.57
N GLN A 85 -19.51 -9.45 3.05
CA GLN A 85 -20.07 -10.69 3.56
C GLN A 85 -19.08 -11.86 3.44
N THR A 86 -18.38 -11.98 2.30
CA THR A 86 -17.32 -12.97 2.12
C THR A 86 -16.19 -12.80 3.12
N PHE A 87 -15.80 -11.56 3.45
CA PHE A 87 -14.81 -11.30 4.51
C PHE A 87 -15.30 -11.81 5.87
N VAL A 88 -16.52 -11.46 6.27
CA VAL A 88 -17.12 -11.84 7.56
C VAL A 88 -17.23 -13.37 7.70
N GLU A 89 -17.79 -14.04 6.70
CA GLU A 89 -17.93 -15.51 6.69
C GLU A 89 -16.57 -16.21 6.78
N ARG A 90 -15.55 -15.68 6.12
CA ARG A 90 -14.19 -16.22 6.15
C ARG A 90 -13.57 -16.06 7.54
N MET A 91 -13.64 -14.88 8.15
CA MET A 91 -13.08 -14.65 9.49
C MET A 91 -13.80 -15.48 10.56
N ASN A 92 -15.14 -15.57 10.51
CA ASN A 92 -15.92 -16.39 11.43
C ASN A 92 -15.57 -17.89 11.32
N ARG A 93 -15.33 -18.41 10.10
CA ARG A 93 -14.87 -19.80 9.90
C ARG A 93 -13.52 -20.06 10.55
N LEU A 94 -12.63 -19.07 10.55
CA LEU A 94 -11.31 -19.13 11.20
C LEU A 94 -11.38 -18.93 12.72
N GLY A 95 -12.59 -18.78 13.30
CA GLY A 95 -12.80 -18.61 14.74
C GLY A 95 -12.75 -17.17 15.22
N TYR A 96 -12.67 -16.17 14.31
CA TYR A 96 -12.72 -14.77 14.67
C TYR A 96 -14.14 -14.25 14.57
N GLU A 97 -14.78 -13.98 15.71
CA GLU A 97 -16.13 -13.42 15.78
C GLU A 97 -16.16 -11.98 15.26
N ILE A 98 -16.63 -11.80 14.02
CA ILE A 98 -16.78 -10.48 13.38
C ILE A 98 -18.24 -10.04 13.43
N ASP A 99 -18.50 -8.89 14.07
CA ASP A 99 -19.80 -8.21 14.07
C ASP A 99 -19.88 -7.19 12.91
N PRO A 100 -20.68 -7.44 11.85
CA PRO A 100 -20.77 -6.57 10.69
C PRO A 100 -21.82 -5.45 10.82
N THR A 101 -22.48 -5.29 11.97
CA THR A 101 -23.66 -4.42 12.14
C THR A 101 -23.37 -2.94 11.85
N SER A 102 -22.17 -2.47 12.20
CA SER A 102 -21.74 -1.09 12.00
C SER A 102 -20.23 -1.01 11.85
N SER A 103 -19.71 0.10 11.33
CA SER A 103 -18.26 0.33 11.29
C SER A 103 -17.62 0.23 12.69
N GLY A 104 -18.30 0.78 13.70
CA GLY A 104 -17.82 0.73 15.08
C GLY A 104 -17.72 -0.69 15.63
N THR A 105 -18.74 -1.53 15.44
CA THR A 105 -18.73 -2.92 15.93
C THR A 105 -17.78 -3.81 15.14
N LEU A 106 -17.66 -3.59 13.84
CA LEU A 106 -16.70 -4.27 12.97
C LEU A 106 -15.26 -4.02 13.41
N GLN A 107 -14.88 -2.75 13.59
CA GLN A 107 -13.53 -2.41 14.03
C GLN A 107 -13.26 -2.90 15.46
N CYS A 108 -14.25 -2.82 16.36
CA CYS A 108 -14.14 -3.42 17.69
C CYS A 108 -13.88 -4.92 17.66
N SER A 109 -14.44 -5.64 16.68
CA SER A 109 -14.18 -7.08 16.49
C SER A 109 -12.71 -7.33 16.10
N LEU A 110 -12.15 -6.51 15.21
CA LEU A 110 -10.73 -6.58 14.86
C LEU A 110 -9.79 -6.21 16.02
N PHE A 111 -10.21 -5.29 16.90
CA PHE A 111 -9.42 -4.90 18.07
C PHE A 111 -9.22 -6.04 19.08
N LYS A 112 -10.10 -7.05 19.08
CA LYS A 112 -9.98 -8.23 19.93
C LYS A 112 -8.88 -9.20 19.48
N VAL A 113 -8.40 -9.09 18.25
CA VAL A 113 -7.35 -9.95 17.71
C VAL A 113 -6.02 -9.54 18.33
N GLU A 114 -5.46 -10.36 19.23
CA GLU A 114 -4.25 -10.01 19.98
C GLU A 114 -3.00 -9.95 19.09
N ASP A 115 -2.84 -10.90 18.17
CA ASP A 115 -1.72 -10.92 17.21
C ASP A 115 -1.83 -9.74 16.24
N ALA A 116 -0.86 -8.83 16.31
CA ALA A 116 -0.85 -7.60 15.52
C ALA A 116 -0.70 -7.87 14.02
N ASP A 117 0.07 -8.88 13.59
CA ASP A 117 0.27 -9.13 12.16
C ASP A 117 -0.89 -9.89 11.55
N LEU A 118 -1.53 -10.80 12.30
CA LEU A 118 -2.79 -11.39 11.87
C LEU A 118 -3.86 -10.32 11.74
N ARG A 119 -3.93 -9.37 12.69
CA ARG A 119 -4.84 -8.22 12.59
C ARG A 119 -4.55 -7.38 11.35
N LYS A 120 -3.28 -7.10 11.01
CA LYS A 120 -2.90 -6.44 9.74
C LYS A 120 -3.34 -7.25 8.53
N GLY A 121 -3.17 -8.58 8.54
CA GLY A 121 -3.65 -9.48 7.48
C GLY A 121 -5.15 -9.40 7.27
N MET A 122 -5.94 -9.37 8.35
CA MET A 122 -7.39 -9.16 8.29
C MET A 122 -7.74 -7.77 7.77
N GLU A 123 -6.99 -6.75 8.19
CA GLU A 123 -7.17 -5.39 7.72
C GLU A 123 -6.93 -5.27 6.21
N THR A 124 -5.86 -5.90 5.69
CA THR A 124 -5.54 -5.99 4.26
C THR A 124 -6.64 -6.70 3.46
N LEU A 125 -7.37 -7.64 4.06
CA LEU A 125 -8.52 -8.26 3.41
C LEU A 125 -9.76 -7.36 3.47
N LEU A 126 -9.99 -6.70 4.62
CA LEU A 126 -11.15 -5.84 4.83
C LEU A 126 -11.13 -4.63 3.89
N ILE A 127 -9.96 -4.03 3.67
CA ILE A 127 -9.79 -2.85 2.82
C ILE A 127 -10.32 -3.08 1.39
N LYS A 128 -10.20 -4.30 0.87
CA LYS A 128 -10.67 -4.69 -0.48
C LYS A 128 -12.20 -4.68 -0.63
N SER A 129 -12.91 -4.65 0.50
CA SER A 129 -14.37 -4.48 0.54
C SER A 129 -14.79 -3.01 0.69
N MET A 130 -13.88 -2.12 1.09
CA MET A 130 -14.18 -0.71 1.35
C MET A 130 -14.28 0.09 0.05
N GLN A 131 -15.00 1.21 0.11
CA GLN A 131 -15.07 2.19 -0.97
C GLN A 131 -14.13 3.36 -0.66
N ARG A 132 -13.60 4.02 -1.70
CA ARG A 132 -12.82 5.26 -1.53
C ARG A 132 -13.72 6.39 -1.04
N ALA A 133 -13.21 7.21 -0.13
CA ALA A 133 -13.90 8.40 0.33
C ALA A 133 -13.86 9.51 -0.73
N LYS A 134 -14.97 10.25 -0.87
CA LYS A 134 -15.15 11.29 -1.90
C LYS A 134 -15.61 12.60 -1.28
N TYR A 135 -15.07 13.71 -1.79
CA TYR A 135 -15.63 15.03 -1.58
C TYR A 135 -16.98 15.15 -2.30
N TYR A 136 -17.90 15.90 -1.70
CA TYR A 136 -19.23 16.14 -2.23
C TYR A 136 -19.79 17.46 -1.68
N VAL A 137 -20.79 18.00 -2.38
CA VAL A 137 -21.58 19.15 -1.91
C VAL A 137 -22.83 18.64 -1.21
N ALA A 138 -23.11 19.16 -0.01
CA ALA A 138 -24.14 18.63 0.87
C ALA A 138 -25.57 18.60 0.27
N GLY A 139 -25.95 19.61 -0.53
CA GLY A 139 -27.26 19.67 -1.19
C GLY A 139 -27.53 18.53 -2.17
N ASN A 140 -26.49 17.90 -2.72
CA ASN A 140 -26.59 16.85 -3.73
C ASN A 140 -26.68 15.44 -3.15
N VAL A 141 -26.55 15.28 -1.82
CA VAL A 141 -26.46 13.96 -1.18
C VAL A 141 -27.47 13.83 -0.04
N PRO A 142 -28.33 12.78 -0.06
CA PRO A 142 -29.25 12.46 1.03
C PRO A 142 -28.54 12.25 2.37
N GLU A 143 -29.20 12.63 3.47
CA GLU A 143 -28.62 12.62 4.81
C GLU A 143 -28.09 11.25 5.26
N ASP A 144 -28.81 10.18 4.94
CA ASP A 144 -28.47 8.78 5.23
C ASP A 144 -27.18 8.31 4.52
N GLN A 145 -26.71 9.05 3.52
CA GLN A 145 -25.51 8.75 2.75
C GLN A 145 -24.35 9.73 2.99
N ARG A 146 -24.45 10.61 3.99
CA ARG A 146 -23.42 11.62 4.30
C ARG A 146 -22.31 11.13 5.21
N GLN A 147 -22.50 9.97 5.84
CA GLN A 147 -21.57 9.40 6.79
C GLN A 147 -20.19 9.09 6.20
N HIS A 148 -19.19 9.06 7.08
CA HIS A 148 -17.88 8.55 6.79
C HIS A 148 -17.70 7.19 7.47
N TYR A 149 -17.90 6.11 6.72
CA TYR A 149 -17.96 4.76 7.27
C TYR A 149 -16.72 4.36 8.09
N ALA A 150 -15.51 4.37 7.53
CA ALA A 150 -14.32 3.89 8.26
C ALA A 150 -13.95 4.75 9.48
N LEU A 151 -14.22 6.06 9.44
CA LEU A 151 -14.00 6.93 10.59
C LEU A 151 -15.09 6.77 11.67
N ASN A 152 -16.20 6.10 11.36
CA ASN A 152 -17.36 5.98 12.23
C ASN A 152 -17.92 7.35 12.67
N LEU A 153 -18.04 8.27 11.70
CA LEU A 153 -18.55 9.63 11.91
C LEU A 153 -19.76 9.90 11.01
N PRO A 154 -20.84 10.53 11.52
CA PRO A 154 -22.05 10.78 10.74
C PRO A 154 -21.88 11.89 9.69
N ILE A 155 -20.88 12.76 9.87
CA ILE A 155 -20.54 13.83 8.95
C ILE A 155 -19.05 14.12 9.03
N TYR A 156 -18.42 14.53 7.93
CA TYR A 156 -16.98 14.79 7.93
C TYR A 156 -16.59 15.74 6.79
N THR A 157 -15.46 16.43 6.96
CA THR A 157 -14.82 17.26 5.94
C THR A 157 -13.32 17.32 6.21
N HIS A 158 -12.53 17.87 5.29
CA HIS A 158 -11.12 18.16 5.53
C HIS A 158 -10.93 19.65 5.81
N PHE A 159 -10.26 19.96 6.93
CA PHE A 159 -10.00 21.33 7.38
C PHE A 159 -8.56 21.54 7.88
N THR A 160 -7.93 20.51 8.46
CA THR A 160 -6.68 20.65 9.22
C THR A 160 -5.40 20.72 8.39
N SER A 161 -5.45 20.69 7.06
CA SER A 161 -4.25 20.65 6.20
C SER A 161 -4.35 21.52 4.92
N PRO A 162 -4.66 22.82 5.01
CA PRO A 162 -4.82 23.71 3.85
C PRO A 162 -3.54 23.92 3.03
N SER A 163 -2.36 23.66 3.59
CA SER A 163 -1.09 23.77 2.85
C SER A 163 -0.87 22.69 1.80
N ARG A 164 -1.57 21.55 1.90
CA ARG A 164 -1.38 20.39 1.01
C ARG A 164 -2.68 19.86 0.38
N ARG A 165 -3.84 20.43 0.73
CA ARG A 165 -5.14 20.03 0.21
C ARG A 165 -5.99 21.25 -0.12
N TYR A 166 -6.43 21.34 -1.38
CA TYR A 166 -7.26 22.45 -1.86
C TYR A 166 -8.66 22.44 -1.25
N ALA A 167 -9.23 21.26 -0.97
CA ALA A 167 -10.54 21.14 -0.32
C ALA A 167 -10.57 21.85 1.04
N ASP A 168 -9.49 21.75 1.83
CA ASP A 168 -9.36 22.48 3.10
C ASP A 168 -9.40 24.00 2.88
N ILE A 169 -8.81 24.53 1.81
CA ILE A 169 -8.88 25.98 1.50
C ILE A 169 -10.33 26.42 1.26
N ILE A 170 -11.12 25.63 0.51
CA ILE A 170 -12.54 25.92 0.29
C ILE A 170 -13.32 25.87 1.60
N VAL A 171 -13.08 24.85 2.43
CA VAL A 171 -13.71 24.70 3.75
C VAL A 171 -13.35 25.87 4.68
N HIS A 172 -12.11 26.37 4.64
CA HIS A 172 -11.68 27.56 5.38
C HIS A 172 -12.46 28.80 4.95
N ARG A 173 -12.62 29.03 3.64
CA ARG A 173 -13.44 30.15 3.10
C ARG A 173 -14.90 30.05 3.52
N GLN A 174 -15.48 28.84 3.47
CA GLN A 174 -16.85 28.61 3.94
C GLN A 174 -16.98 28.91 5.43
N LEU A 175 -16.02 28.45 6.25
CA LEU A 175 -16.02 28.72 7.69
C LEU A 175 -15.85 30.21 8.00
N GLU A 176 -14.98 30.91 7.28
CA GLU A 176 -14.78 32.36 7.41
C GLU A 176 -16.08 33.13 7.14
N ALA A 177 -16.76 32.83 6.03
CA ALA A 177 -18.04 33.46 5.71
C ALA A 177 -19.10 33.22 6.80
N ILE A 178 -19.16 32.00 7.37
CA ILE A 178 -20.06 31.65 8.47
C ILE A 178 -19.74 32.44 9.74
N LEU A 179 -18.46 32.62 10.07
CA LEU A 179 -18.03 33.30 11.30
C LEU A 179 -18.02 34.83 11.18
N SER A 180 -18.00 35.36 9.96
CA SER A 180 -17.97 36.79 9.67
C SER A 180 -19.32 37.50 9.85
N ASN A 181 -20.38 36.77 10.21
CA ASN A 181 -21.74 37.31 10.43
C ASN A 181 -22.21 38.24 9.29
N GLY A 182 -21.91 37.88 8.04
CA GLY A 182 -22.28 38.65 6.85
C GLY A 182 -21.26 39.68 6.36
N ALA A 183 -20.12 39.87 7.05
CA ALA A 183 -19.05 40.73 6.55
C ALA A 183 -18.28 40.12 5.36
N VAL A 184 -18.26 38.79 5.26
CA VAL A 184 -17.67 38.02 4.15
C VAL A 184 -18.76 37.13 3.59
N GLU A 185 -19.03 37.27 2.29
CA GLU A 185 -19.99 36.43 1.57
C GLU A 185 -19.27 35.28 0.86
N PHE A 186 -19.84 34.07 0.93
CA PHE A 186 -19.38 32.93 0.15
C PHE A 186 -20.14 32.88 -1.18
N THR A 187 -19.49 33.31 -2.26
CA THR A 187 -20.12 33.58 -3.56
C THR A 187 -20.13 32.38 -4.50
N GLU A 188 -19.36 31.31 -4.24
CA GLU A 188 -19.34 30.14 -5.12
C GLU A 188 -20.73 29.46 -5.13
N ASP A 189 -21.20 29.12 -6.32
CA ASP A 189 -22.45 28.39 -6.52
C ASP A 189 -22.25 26.87 -6.37
N VAL A 190 -23.36 26.13 -6.38
CA VAL A 190 -23.36 24.67 -6.16
C VAL A 190 -22.65 23.94 -7.31
N GLU A 191 -22.76 24.43 -8.54
CA GLU A 191 -22.16 23.81 -9.72
C GLU A 191 -20.64 23.93 -9.72
N ALA A 192 -20.11 25.12 -9.43
CA ALA A 192 -18.69 25.39 -9.27
C ALA A 192 -18.08 24.56 -8.12
N LEU A 193 -18.79 24.48 -6.99
CA LEU A 193 -18.41 23.63 -5.86
C LEU A 193 -18.38 22.15 -6.23
N GLN A 194 -19.36 21.67 -6.99
CA GLN A 194 -19.41 20.28 -7.45
C GLN A 194 -18.23 19.96 -8.36
N LYS A 195 -17.95 20.83 -9.35
CA LYS A 195 -16.77 20.71 -10.22
C LYS A 195 -15.46 20.70 -9.42
N THR A 196 -15.38 21.54 -8.39
CA THR A 196 -14.21 21.60 -7.48
C THR A 196 -14.06 20.31 -6.67
N ALA A 197 -15.16 19.76 -6.16
CA ALA A 197 -15.15 18.49 -5.44
C ALA A 197 -14.67 17.34 -6.34
N ASP A 198 -15.15 17.28 -7.58
CA ASP A 198 -14.75 16.25 -8.56
C ASP A 198 -13.29 16.38 -8.96
N GLN A 199 -12.79 17.60 -9.17
CA GLN A 199 -11.36 17.85 -9.38
C GLN A 199 -10.51 17.42 -8.19
N CYS A 200 -10.94 17.73 -6.96
CA CYS A 200 -10.27 17.30 -5.75
C CYS A 200 -10.24 15.77 -5.61
N ASN A 201 -11.33 15.09 -5.97
CA ASN A 201 -11.41 13.63 -6.00
C ASN A 201 -10.41 13.04 -7.01
N ASN A 202 -10.41 13.53 -8.26
CA ASN A 202 -9.51 13.05 -9.30
C ASN A 202 -8.04 13.28 -8.95
N LYS A 203 -7.71 14.46 -8.39
CA LYS A 203 -6.34 14.77 -7.97
C LYS A 203 -5.90 13.95 -6.75
N LYS A 204 -6.82 13.63 -5.84
CA LYS A 204 -6.53 12.70 -4.74
C LYS A 204 -6.20 11.31 -5.27
N ASP A 205 -7.01 10.77 -6.19
CA ASP A 205 -6.76 9.46 -6.78
C ASP A 205 -5.41 9.43 -7.54
N SER A 206 -5.09 10.50 -8.26
CA SER A 206 -3.80 10.64 -8.96
C SER A 206 -2.61 10.68 -7.99
N ALA A 207 -2.73 11.44 -6.89
CA ALA A 207 -1.68 11.56 -5.88
C ALA A 207 -1.42 10.22 -5.17
N HIS A 208 -2.49 9.48 -4.83
CA HIS A 208 -2.39 8.14 -4.26
C HIS A 208 -1.60 7.19 -5.17
N ASN A 209 -1.96 7.12 -6.45
CA ASN A 209 -1.30 6.21 -7.38
C ASN A 209 0.19 6.53 -7.54
N ALA A 210 0.54 7.82 -7.59
CA ALA A 210 1.95 8.24 -7.63
C ALA A 210 2.70 7.88 -6.34
N GLN A 211 2.03 8.03 -5.18
CA GLN A 211 2.61 7.68 -3.89
C GLN A 211 2.86 6.18 -3.75
N GLU A 212 1.90 5.33 -4.13
CA GLU A 212 2.07 3.87 -4.12
C GLU A 212 3.25 3.43 -5.00
N GLN A 213 3.37 4.00 -6.21
CA GLN A 213 4.51 3.72 -7.09
C GLN A 213 5.83 4.16 -6.46
N SER A 214 5.87 5.33 -5.84
CA SER A 214 7.07 5.83 -5.17
C SER A 214 7.48 4.94 -3.99
N VAL A 215 6.51 4.53 -3.16
CA VAL A 215 6.72 3.61 -2.03
C VAL A 215 7.24 2.26 -2.53
N HIS A 216 6.67 1.72 -3.62
CA HIS A 216 7.12 0.46 -4.21
C HIS A 216 8.58 0.51 -4.67
N ILE A 217 8.98 1.59 -5.36
CA ILE A 217 10.35 1.76 -5.84
C ILE A 217 11.33 1.83 -4.66
N GLU A 218 11.01 2.61 -3.63
CA GLU A 218 11.89 2.76 -2.47
C GLU A 218 11.97 1.50 -1.61
N ALA A 219 10.85 0.79 -1.45
CA ALA A 219 10.83 -0.51 -0.80
C ALA A 219 11.74 -1.51 -1.53
N CYS A 220 11.70 -1.55 -2.87
CA CYS A 220 12.60 -2.39 -3.67
C CYS A 220 14.07 -2.05 -3.45
N ARG A 221 14.43 -0.75 -3.45
CA ARG A 221 15.81 -0.31 -3.20
C ARG A 221 16.28 -0.67 -1.80
N THR A 222 15.43 -0.45 -0.80
CA THR A 222 15.74 -0.75 0.61
C THR A 222 15.92 -2.25 0.82
N MET A 223 15.06 -3.08 0.23
CA MET A 223 15.17 -4.54 0.28
C MET A 223 16.46 -5.04 -0.39
N ASP A 224 16.81 -4.50 -1.56
CA ASP A 224 18.06 -4.88 -2.25
C ASP A 224 19.30 -4.52 -1.41
N LYS A 225 19.32 -3.31 -0.83
CA LYS A 225 20.39 -2.89 0.08
C LYS A 225 20.52 -3.81 1.30
N LYS A 226 19.40 -4.10 1.98
CA LYS A 226 19.38 -5.04 3.13
C LYS A 226 19.89 -6.43 2.74
N ARG A 227 19.49 -6.93 1.56
CA ARG A 227 19.96 -8.22 1.03
C ARG A 227 21.48 -8.22 0.85
N GLN A 228 22.04 -7.15 0.27
CA GLN A 228 23.50 -7.01 0.08
C GLN A 228 24.25 -6.96 1.41
N GLU A 229 23.71 -6.27 2.42
CA GLU A 229 24.29 -6.18 3.76
C GLU A 229 24.31 -7.54 4.50
N ILE A 230 23.26 -8.34 4.33
CA ILE A 230 23.18 -9.70 4.89
C ILE A 230 24.13 -10.67 4.16
N GLY A 231 24.35 -10.46 2.86
CA GLY A 231 25.17 -11.35 2.03
C GLY A 231 24.49 -12.70 1.72
N GLY A 232 23.16 -12.76 1.77
CA GLY A 232 22.38 -13.99 1.61
C GLY A 232 20.92 -13.74 1.21
N ASP A 233 20.05 -14.72 1.46
CA ASP A 233 18.61 -14.59 1.22
C ASP A 233 17.98 -13.63 2.23
N LEU A 234 17.25 -12.63 1.74
CA LEU A 234 16.42 -11.76 2.58
C LEU A 234 15.12 -12.51 2.92
N ILE A 235 15.03 -13.02 4.15
CA ILE A 235 13.87 -13.77 4.63
C ILE A 235 13.07 -12.91 5.61
N SER A 236 11.77 -12.77 5.37
CA SER A 236 10.83 -12.10 6.26
C SER A 236 9.64 -13.01 6.57
N GLU A 237 8.97 -12.78 7.69
CA GLU A 237 7.72 -13.48 8.01
C GLU A 237 6.56 -12.89 7.22
N GLY A 238 5.80 -13.76 6.56
CA GLY A 238 4.59 -13.40 5.84
C GLY A 238 3.35 -14.00 6.48
N VAL A 239 2.22 -13.31 6.39
CA VAL A 239 0.89 -13.79 6.80
C VAL A 239 0.11 -14.19 5.55
N VAL A 240 -0.30 -15.45 5.45
CA VAL A 240 -1.11 -15.95 4.34
C VAL A 240 -2.50 -15.34 4.41
N ILE A 241 -2.90 -14.56 3.40
CA ILE A 241 -4.19 -13.85 3.37
C ILE A 241 -5.25 -14.55 2.51
N CYS A 242 -4.82 -15.24 1.44
CA CYS A 242 -5.68 -15.99 0.54
C CYS A 242 -4.97 -17.26 0.09
N VAL A 243 -5.71 -18.35 -0.07
CA VAL A 243 -5.20 -19.62 -0.60
C VAL A 243 -6.01 -20.01 -1.84
N TYR A 244 -5.29 -20.45 -2.89
CA TYR A 244 -5.83 -20.88 -4.19
C TYR A 244 -5.38 -22.30 -4.51
N GLU A 245 -5.80 -22.82 -5.67
CA GLU A 245 -5.46 -24.18 -6.11
C GLU A 245 -3.96 -24.39 -6.37
N SER A 246 -3.26 -23.37 -6.87
CA SER A 246 -1.85 -23.44 -7.27
C SER A 246 -1.01 -22.25 -6.79
N ALA A 247 -1.55 -21.46 -5.85
CA ALA A 247 -0.88 -20.28 -5.32
C ALA A 247 -1.48 -19.86 -3.99
N PHE A 248 -0.81 -18.95 -3.29
CA PHE A 248 -1.38 -18.26 -2.13
C PHE A 248 -0.84 -16.83 -2.06
N ASP A 249 -1.66 -15.91 -1.57
CA ASP A 249 -1.27 -14.52 -1.37
C ASP A 249 -0.79 -14.34 0.07
N VAL A 250 0.28 -13.57 0.23
CA VAL A 250 0.93 -13.33 1.50
C VAL A 250 1.12 -11.83 1.71
N LEU A 251 0.70 -11.34 2.87
CA LEU A 251 1.09 -10.02 3.37
C LEU A 251 2.46 -10.14 4.01
N ILE A 252 3.39 -9.23 3.71
CA ILE A 252 4.67 -9.11 4.43
C ILE A 252 4.59 -7.91 5.37
N PRO A 253 4.26 -8.10 6.66
CA PRO A 253 3.98 -6.99 7.57
C PRO A 253 5.16 -6.05 7.76
N GLU A 254 6.40 -6.55 7.66
CA GLU A 254 7.64 -5.77 7.80
C GLU A 254 7.84 -4.73 6.69
N TYR A 255 7.28 -4.97 5.50
CA TYR A 255 7.43 -4.06 4.35
C TYR A 255 6.11 -3.45 3.88
N GLY A 256 4.97 -3.95 4.35
CA GLY A 256 3.69 -3.34 4.05
C GLY A 256 3.13 -3.65 2.67
N PHE A 257 3.56 -4.73 2.02
CA PHE A 257 3.01 -5.14 0.73
C PHE A 257 2.46 -6.56 0.76
N GLU A 258 1.51 -6.84 -0.13
CA GLU A 258 1.06 -8.19 -0.42
C GLU A 258 1.66 -8.69 -1.74
N LYS A 259 1.94 -9.99 -1.81
CA LYS A 259 2.40 -10.62 -3.05
C LYS A 259 1.98 -12.07 -3.09
N ARG A 260 1.84 -12.59 -4.32
CA ARG A 260 1.49 -13.99 -4.58
C ARG A 260 2.74 -14.87 -4.59
N VAL A 261 2.66 -15.99 -3.88
CA VAL A 261 3.58 -17.13 -4.04
C VAL A 261 2.92 -18.11 -5.01
N HIS A 262 3.57 -18.36 -6.13
CA HIS A 262 3.12 -19.34 -7.12
C HIS A 262 3.82 -20.69 -6.87
N CYS A 263 3.06 -21.80 -6.92
CA CYS A 263 3.60 -23.13 -6.58
C CYS A 263 4.57 -23.68 -7.64
N ASP A 264 4.39 -23.32 -8.90
CA ASP A 264 5.30 -23.63 -10.02
C ASP A 264 6.69 -22.96 -9.88
N GLN A 265 6.78 -21.93 -9.05
CA GLN A 265 8.04 -21.22 -8.75
C GLN A 265 8.76 -21.80 -7.51
N LEU A 266 8.29 -22.92 -6.97
CA LEU A 266 8.82 -23.58 -5.78
C LEU A 266 9.32 -25.00 -6.11
N PRO A 267 10.33 -25.53 -5.36
CA PRO A 267 10.81 -26.90 -5.49
C PRO A 267 9.80 -27.91 -4.91
N LEU A 268 8.69 -28.12 -5.63
CA LEU A 268 7.61 -29.02 -5.26
C LEU A 268 7.54 -30.20 -6.23
N LYS A 269 7.29 -31.39 -5.70
CA LYS A 269 6.87 -32.55 -6.49
C LYS A 269 5.46 -32.38 -7.03
N LYS A 270 4.56 -31.83 -6.20
CA LYS A 270 3.16 -31.50 -6.51
C LYS A 270 2.58 -30.53 -5.48
N ALA A 271 1.44 -29.94 -5.82
CA ALA A 271 0.60 -29.18 -4.89
C ALA A 271 -0.84 -29.66 -5.02
N GLU A 272 -1.54 -29.85 -3.90
CA GLU A 272 -2.93 -30.31 -3.87
C GLU A 272 -3.79 -29.36 -3.03
N PHE A 273 -4.96 -28.98 -3.55
CA PHE A 273 -5.86 -28.06 -2.84
C PHE A 273 -7.10 -28.78 -2.34
N ARG A 274 -7.24 -28.86 -1.02
CA ARG A 274 -8.42 -29.38 -0.35
C ARG A 274 -9.47 -28.29 -0.24
N LYS A 275 -10.42 -28.30 -1.16
CA LYS A 275 -11.45 -27.25 -1.31
C LYS A 275 -12.36 -27.07 -0.08
N GLU A 276 -12.72 -28.16 0.59
CA GLU A 276 -13.61 -28.13 1.76
C GLU A 276 -12.96 -27.43 2.95
N GLU A 277 -11.71 -27.79 3.23
CA GLU A 277 -10.91 -27.25 4.34
C GLU A 277 -10.14 -25.96 3.97
N ARG A 278 -10.12 -25.59 2.69
CA ARG A 278 -9.30 -24.49 2.12
C ARG A 278 -7.83 -24.59 2.49
N VAL A 279 -7.29 -25.80 2.40
CA VAL A 279 -5.87 -26.06 2.68
C VAL A 279 -5.15 -26.35 1.38
N LEU A 280 -4.02 -25.68 1.16
CA LEU A 280 -3.10 -26.00 0.08
C LEU A 280 -1.94 -26.82 0.64
N GLU A 281 -1.82 -28.05 0.16
CA GLU A 281 -0.76 -28.98 0.52
C GLU A 281 0.40 -28.84 -0.46
N LEU A 282 1.58 -28.52 0.06
CA LEU A 282 2.82 -28.41 -0.71
C LEU A 282 3.68 -29.64 -0.44
N TYR A 283 3.97 -30.42 -1.49
CA TYR A 283 4.82 -31.61 -1.41
C TYR A 283 6.24 -31.23 -1.83
N TRP A 284 7.10 -30.98 -0.85
CA TRP A 284 8.44 -30.42 -1.08
C TRP A 284 9.46 -31.46 -1.55
N GLU A 285 10.39 -31.02 -2.39
CA GLU A 285 11.62 -31.76 -2.65
C GLU A 285 12.61 -31.57 -1.48
N LYS A 286 12.99 -32.68 -0.83
CA LYS A 286 13.90 -32.63 0.32
C LYS A 286 15.28 -32.11 -0.08
N GLY A 287 15.82 -31.16 0.71
CA GLY A 287 17.18 -30.66 0.53
C GLY A 287 17.39 -29.70 -0.65
N VAL A 288 16.32 -29.26 -1.33
CA VAL A 288 16.40 -28.27 -2.42
C VAL A 288 16.02 -26.89 -1.89
N PRO A 289 16.95 -25.93 -1.75
CA PRO A 289 16.63 -24.59 -1.28
C PRO A 289 15.77 -23.82 -2.29
N SER A 290 14.71 -23.15 -1.83
CA SER A 290 13.80 -22.36 -2.69
C SER A 290 14.49 -21.23 -3.45
N SER A 291 15.60 -20.69 -2.93
CA SER A 291 16.39 -19.65 -3.59
C SER A 291 17.23 -20.15 -4.76
N ALA A 292 17.62 -21.43 -4.74
CA ALA A 292 18.42 -22.11 -5.77
C ALA A 292 17.56 -22.82 -6.83
N TYR A 293 16.27 -23.01 -6.55
CA TYR A 293 15.33 -23.61 -7.50
C TYR A 293 15.19 -22.73 -8.76
N ILE A 294 15.34 -23.34 -9.93
CA ILE A 294 15.08 -22.72 -11.23
C ILE A 294 13.76 -23.29 -11.78
N PRO A 295 12.69 -22.48 -11.78
CA PRO A 295 11.38 -22.80 -12.36
C PRO A 295 11.49 -23.28 -13.80
N GLU A 296 10.58 -24.16 -14.23
CA GLU A 296 10.66 -24.77 -15.58
C GLU A 296 10.56 -23.75 -16.72
N ASP A 297 9.82 -22.66 -16.53
CA ASP A 297 9.67 -21.57 -17.49
C ASP A 297 10.92 -20.67 -17.57
N GLU A 298 11.69 -20.58 -16.49
CA GLU A 298 12.97 -19.86 -16.43
C GLU A 298 14.17 -20.73 -16.85
N ARG A 299 14.00 -22.06 -16.94
CA ARG A 299 15.08 -22.93 -17.43
C ARG A 299 15.40 -22.55 -18.87
N PRO A 300 16.69 -22.42 -19.23
CA PRO A 300 17.07 -22.18 -20.62
C PRO A 300 16.52 -23.32 -21.47
N LYS A 301 15.50 -23.03 -22.28
CA LYS A 301 14.94 -23.99 -23.23
C LYS A 301 16.13 -24.50 -24.05
N ALA A 302 16.28 -25.83 -24.13
CA ALA A 302 17.25 -26.47 -25.01
C ALA A 302 16.88 -26.13 -26.46
N THR A 303 17.24 -24.92 -26.88
CA THR A 303 16.92 -24.37 -28.19
C THR A 303 18.18 -24.57 -29.01
N ASN A 304 18.02 -25.20 -30.18
CA ASN A 304 19.07 -25.36 -31.18
C ASN A 304 20.01 -24.15 -31.17
N THR A 305 21.32 -24.41 -31.08
CA THR A 305 22.42 -23.44 -30.87
C THR A 305 22.31 -22.16 -31.70
N ARG A 306 21.64 -22.24 -32.85
CA ARG A 306 21.34 -21.14 -33.78
C ARG A 306 20.35 -20.09 -33.24
N ALA A 307 19.31 -20.51 -32.51
CA ALA A 307 18.30 -19.60 -31.95
C ALA A 307 18.82 -18.88 -30.68
N ALA A 308 19.65 -19.55 -29.88
CA ALA A 308 20.31 -18.95 -28.72
C ALA A 308 21.33 -17.88 -29.15
N LEU A 309 22.09 -18.12 -30.22
CA LEU A 309 22.99 -17.12 -30.82
C LEU A 309 22.21 -15.91 -31.35
N ALA A 310 21.10 -16.13 -32.04
CA ALA A 310 20.27 -15.05 -32.57
C ALA A 310 19.60 -14.22 -31.45
N ALA A 311 19.16 -14.85 -30.36
CA ALA A 311 18.58 -14.15 -29.21
C ALA A 311 19.64 -13.33 -28.45
N ALA A 312 20.83 -13.90 -28.22
CA ALA A 312 21.94 -13.19 -27.58
C ALA A 312 22.45 -12.01 -28.44
N GLU A 313 22.46 -12.16 -29.77
CA GLU A 313 22.82 -11.09 -30.70
C GLU A 313 21.77 -9.99 -30.74
N ALA A 314 20.48 -10.34 -30.67
CA ALA A 314 19.38 -9.38 -30.56
C ALA A 314 19.37 -8.61 -29.23
N GLU A 315 19.69 -9.29 -28.12
CA GLU A 315 19.81 -8.67 -26.79
C GLU A 315 21.03 -7.74 -26.71
N ALA A 316 22.18 -8.17 -27.23
CA ALA A 316 23.37 -7.34 -27.33
C ALA A 316 23.16 -6.12 -28.26
N ALA A 317 22.39 -6.27 -29.34
CA ALA A 317 22.01 -5.16 -30.21
C ALA A 317 21.07 -4.17 -29.51
N ARG A 318 20.15 -4.66 -28.68
CA ARG A 318 19.24 -3.83 -27.89
C ARG A 318 19.98 -3.02 -26.82
N GLU A 319 20.88 -3.66 -26.07
CA GLU A 319 21.75 -2.95 -25.11
C GLU A 319 22.64 -1.91 -25.78
N ARG A 320 23.16 -2.22 -26.97
CA ARG A 320 24.01 -1.28 -27.72
C ARG A 320 23.20 -0.07 -28.18
N ARG A 321 21.97 -0.29 -28.65
CA ARG A 321 21.03 0.78 -29.03
C ARG A 321 20.64 1.65 -27.83
N GLU A 322 20.39 1.05 -26.67
CA GLU A 322 20.08 1.80 -25.45
C GLU A 322 21.29 2.62 -24.95
N ARG A 323 22.52 2.09 -25.04
CA ARG A 323 23.73 2.86 -24.74
C ARG A 323 23.94 4.00 -25.73
N GLU A 324 23.73 3.77 -27.03
CA GLU A 324 23.83 4.82 -28.05
C GLU A 324 22.76 5.91 -27.86
N GLU A 325 21.54 5.53 -27.49
CA GLU A 325 20.45 6.49 -27.23
C GLU A 325 20.69 7.28 -25.93
N ALA A 326 21.21 6.63 -24.88
CA ALA A 326 21.64 7.31 -23.66
C ALA A 326 22.81 8.28 -23.92
N GLN A 327 23.73 7.89 -24.80
CA GLN A 327 24.87 8.72 -25.20
C GLN A 327 24.42 9.90 -26.07
N ARG A 328 23.46 9.70 -26.99
CA ARG A 328 22.82 10.80 -27.75
C ARG A 328 22.11 11.78 -26.82
N LYS A 329 21.32 11.29 -25.86
CA LYS A 329 20.65 12.13 -24.84
C LYS A 329 21.63 12.90 -23.95
N GLN A 330 22.83 12.38 -23.70
CA GLN A 330 23.90 13.11 -23.00
C GLN A 330 24.63 14.13 -23.88
N THR A 331 24.70 13.92 -25.20
CA THR A 331 25.40 14.82 -26.12
C THR A 331 24.52 15.99 -26.57
N GLU A 332 23.20 15.83 -26.51
CA GLU A 332 22.20 16.83 -26.90
C GLU A 332 21.77 17.68 -25.70
N THR A 333 22.74 18.38 -25.08
CA THR A 333 22.46 19.52 -24.18
C THR A 333 22.66 20.81 -24.96
N GLY A 334 21.68 21.16 -25.81
CA GLY A 334 21.72 22.39 -26.58
C GLY A 334 20.53 22.56 -27.53
N THR A 335 19.58 23.41 -27.12
CA THR A 335 18.48 24.02 -27.90
C THR A 335 17.40 23.11 -28.50
N MET A 336 16.17 23.21 -27.98
CA MET A 336 14.97 22.64 -28.59
C MET A 336 14.55 23.45 -29.84
N SER A 337 14.18 22.75 -30.91
CA SER A 337 13.56 23.29 -32.13
C SER A 337 12.05 23.49 -31.94
N THR A 338 11.44 24.45 -32.65
CA THR A 338 10.08 24.98 -32.42
C THR A 338 8.95 24.36 -33.26
N ASP A 339 9.16 23.22 -33.93
CA ASP A 339 8.18 22.69 -34.90
C ASP A 339 7.29 21.53 -34.38
N ASP A 340 7.39 21.15 -33.10
CA ASP A 340 6.68 19.97 -32.57
C ASP A 340 5.31 20.27 -31.90
N VAL A 341 4.66 21.39 -32.22
CA VAL A 341 3.43 21.82 -31.53
C VAL A 341 2.12 21.42 -32.24
N ASP A 342 2.17 20.93 -33.49
CA ASP A 342 0.97 20.72 -34.32
C ASP A 342 0.46 19.27 -34.42
N ALA A 343 1.12 18.30 -33.77
CA ALA A 343 0.70 16.88 -33.82
C ALA A 343 -0.13 16.43 -32.60
N LEU A 344 -0.62 17.34 -31.75
CA LEU A 344 -1.25 16.99 -30.47
C LEU A 344 -2.79 16.88 -30.51
N PHE A 345 -3.41 17.07 -31.68
CA PHE A 345 -4.87 17.08 -31.85
C PHE A 345 -5.29 16.46 -33.18
N ASP A 346 -5.02 15.17 -33.35
CA ASP A 346 -5.81 14.34 -34.28
C ASP A 346 -5.86 12.92 -33.72
N ASP A 347 -7.09 12.47 -33.45
CA ASP A 347 -7.62 11.12 -33.76
C ASP A 347 -8.73 10.70 -32.76
N ASP A 348 -9.96 10.76 -33.28
CA ASP A 348 -11.10 9.93 -32.87
C ASP A 348 -11.13 8.63 -33.71
N ASP A 349 -11.75 7.60 -33.12
CA ASP A 349 -12.38 6.43 -33.76
C ASP A 349 -11.51 5.36 -34.47
N ASP A 350 -11.20 4.26 -33.76
CA ASP A 350 -11.63 2.88 -34.09
C ASP A 350 -10.93 1.84 -33.19
N ILE A 351 -11.71 1.10 -32.38
CA ILE A 351 -11.23 -0.09 -31.64
C ILE A 351 -12.13 -1.27 -32.01
N SER A 352 -11.55 -2.25 -32.70
CA SER A 352 -12.07 -3.62 -32.71
C SER A 352 -10.94 -4.64 -32.46
N GLU A 353 -11.22 -5.48 -31.47
CA GLU A 353 -10.86 -6.89 -31.26
C GLU A 353 -9.45 -7.45 -31.53
N VAL A 354 -8.98 -8.17 -30.50
CA VAL A 354 -8.23 -9.45 -30.44
C VAL A 354 -6.89 -9.35 -29.71
N THR A 355 -6.86 -9.77 -28.43
CA THR A 355 -6.00 -10.87 -27.93
C THR A 355 -6.12 -11.04 -26.40
N GLU A 356 -6.72 -12.17 -26.00
CA GLU A 356 -6.53 -12.83 -24.71
C GLU A 356 -5.16 -13.54 -24.65
N MET A 357 -4.73 -13.85 -23.42
CA MET A 357 -3.57 -14.67 -22.99
C MET A 357 -2.33 -13.88 -22.55
N ALA A 358 -2.39 -13.34 -21.32
CA ALA A 358 -1.33 -13.31 -20.29
C ALA A 358 -1.61 -12.14 -19.31
N ALA A 359 -2.37 -12.37 -18.24
CA ALA A 359 -2.64 -11.32 -17.25
C ALA A 359 -2.63 -11.87 -15.81
N GLY A 360 -1.50 -11.67 -15.13
CA GLY A 360 -1.45 -11.51 -13.67
C GLY A 360 -1.75 -10.03 -13.37
N VAL A 361 -2.95 -9.78 -12.88
CA VAL A 361 -3.61 -8.47 -12.89
C VAL A 361 -3.06 -7.53 -11.80
N SER A 362 -2.27 -6.53 -12.20
CA SER A 362 -2.37 -5.17 -11.65
C SER A 362 -3.71 -4.58 -12.07
N LEU A 363 -4.47 -4.01 -11.14
CA LEU A 363 -5.75 -3.40 -11.46
C LEU A 363 -5.55 -2.00 -12.09
N ASN A 364 -6.00 -1.91 -13.35
CA ASN A 364 -6.32 -0.73 -14.16
C ASN A 364 -5.17 -0.07 -14.96
N SER A 365 -4.88 -0.64 -16.13
CA SER A 365 -4.46 0.08 -17.35
C SER A 365 -5.69 0.73 -18.01
N SER A 366 -5.65 1.96 -18.55
CA SER A 366 -4.90 2.27 -19.77
C SER A 366 -4.73 3.79 -20.03
N VAL A 367 -3.89 4.05 -21.04
CA VAL A 367 -3.60 5.26 -21.82
C VAL A 367 -2.35 6.03 -21.36
N ASP A 368 -1.24 5.65 -22.01
CA ASP A 368 0.05 6.31 -22.02
C ASP A 368 -0.06 7.78 -22.50
N ARG A 369 0.55 8.69 -21.75
CA ARG A 369 0.93 10.03 -22.20
C ARG A 369 2.38 10.30 -21.78
N PRO A 370 3.24 10.83 -22.67
CA PRO A 370 4.62 11.11 -22.33
C PRO A 370 4.71 12.32 -21.39
N THR A 371 5.40 12.16 -20.27
CA THR A 371 5.68 13.23 -19.31
C THR A 371 6.85 14.08 -19.79
N GLN A 372 6.60 15.36 -20.08
CA GLN A 372 7.66 16.37 -20.22
C GLN A 372 8.10 16.87 -18.84
N SER A 373 9.41 16.84 -18.60
CA SER A 373 10.09 17.39 -17.44
C SER A 373 10.18 18.92 -17.49
N MET A 374 9.98 19.58 -16.34
CA MET A 374 10.22 21.01 -16.14
C MET A 374 11.46 21.26 -15.25
N PRO A 375 12.11 22.44 -15.36
CA PRO A 375 13.55 22.64 -15.15
C PRO A 375 13.98 22.89 -13.69
N PRO A 376 15.30 22.84 -13.40
CA PRO A 376 15.81 23.08 -12.04
C PRO A 376 15.84 24.58 -11.68
N SER A 377 15.60 24.87 -10.41
CA SER A 377 15.75 26.20 -9.79
C SER A 377 17.21 26.46 -9.33
N PRO A 378 17.63 27.74 -9.20
CA PRO A 378 19.02 28.14 -9.41
C PRO A 378 19.94 28.03 -8.20
N THR A 379 21.23 27.87 -8.49
CA THR A 379 22.37 27.93 -7.58
C THR A 379 22.65 29.35 -7.11
N ARG A 380 22.82 29.56 -5.79
CA ARG A 380 23.27 30.82 -5.20
C ARG A 380 24.74 30.71 -4.80
N ASN A 381 25.61 31.38 -5.56
CA ASN A 381 26.99 31.67 -5.17
C ASN A 381 27.04 32.89 -4.24
N GLY A 382 27.85 32.82 -3.18
CA GLY A 382 28.24 33.93 -2.32
C GLY A 382 29.45 33.54 -1.47
N PRO A 383 30.45 34.43 -1.26
CA PRO A 383 31.82 34.04 -0.93
C PRO A 383 32.10 33.85 0.58
N VAL A 384 33.19 33.16 0.84
CA VAL A 384 33.79 32.75 2.12
C VAL A 384 34.61 33.89 2.74
N GLU A 385 34.54 34.10 4.07
CA GLU A 385 35.69 34.11 5.00
C GLU A 385 35.27 34.34 6.49
N PRO A 386 36.14 34.04 7.48
CA PRO A 386 35.80 33.15 8.61
C PRO A 386 35.64 33.88 9.95
N GLU A 387 34.92 33.28 10.91
CA GLU A 387 35.36 33.15 12.30
C GLU A 387 34.29 32.50 13.22
N GLN A 388 34.81 31.72 14.18
CA GLN A 388 34.22 31.36 15.49
C GLN A 388 33.06 30.35 15.54
N THR A 389 33.44 29.09 15.74
CA THR A 389 32.61 27.99 16.25
C THR A 389 32.29 28.15 17.74
N PRO A 390 31.07 27.79 18.18
CA PRO A 390 30.87 27.24 19.50
C PRO A 390 30.38 25.79 19.43
N HIS A 391 31.04 24.94 20.23
CA HIS A 391 30.69 23.55 20.47
C HIS A 391 29.25 23.39 20.97
N ARG A 392 28.44 22.61 20.25
CA ARG A 392 27.14 22.13 20.75
C ARG A 392 27.27 20.67 21.20
N THR A 393 27.17 20.48 22.51
CA THR A 393 27.09 19.19 23.19
C THR A 393 25.84 18.42 22.74
N ARG A 394 26.04 17.22 22.17
CA ARG A 394 24.97 16.24 21.97
C ARG A 394 24.81 15.45 23.26
N SER A 395 23.66 15.60 23.91
CA SER A 395 23.20 14.73 24.98
C SER A 395 22.31 13.64 24.38
N ASP A 396 22.84 12.41 24.28
CA ASP A 396 22.04 11.21 24.00
C ASP A 396 21.34 10.76 25.29
N PRO A 397 20.01 10.53 25.30
CA PRO A 397 19.37 9.88 26.42
C PRO A 397 19.56 8.36 26.28
N LYS A 398 20.31 7.77 27.22
CA LYS A 398 20.30 6.33 27.47
C LYS A 398 18.90 5.92 27.96
N LEU A 399 18.11 5.28 27.09
CA LEU A 399 16.96 4.48 27.51
C LEU A 399 17.46 3.11 27.97
N ALA A 400 17.13 2.76 29.21
CA ALA A 400 17.44 1.48 29.83
C ALA A 400 16.59 0.39 29.18
N ILE A 401 17.25 -0.59 28.55
CA ILE A 401 16.63 -1.82 28.05
C ILE A 401 16.39 -2.73 29.25
N SER A 402 15.12 -3.06 29.51
CA SER A 402 14.69 -4.11 30.43
C SER A 402 15.16 -5.48 29.93
N ALA A 403 15.80 -6.23 30.82
CA ALA A 403 16.39 -7.53 30.51
C ALA A 403 15.33 -8.63 30.34
N SER A 404 15.03 -9.02 29.09
CA SER A 404 14.61 -10.40 28.73
C SER A 404 14.64 -10.68 27.22
N GLU A 405 15.56 -10.07 26.45
CA GLU A 405 15.75 -10.40 25.03
C GLU A 405 17.14 -10.99 24.81
N THR A 406 17.18 -12.28 24.53
CA THR A 406 18.34 -12.96 23.96
C THR A 406 18.69 -12.25 22.64
N PRO A 407 19.96 -11.91 22.37
CA PRO A 407 20.31 -11.21 21.13
C PRO A 407 19.98 -12.10 19.93
N GLU A 408 19.06 -11.64 19.07
CA GLU A 408 18.54 -12.33 17.88
C GLU A 408 19.63 -12.75 16.86
N ALA A 409 20.87 -12.29 17.02
CA ALA A 409 21.97 -12.46 16.09
C ALA A 409 22.65 -13.86 16.09
N LYS A 410 22.07 -14.90 16.72
CA LYS A 410 22.71 -16.24 16.81
C LYS A 410 21.81 -17.45 16.53
N LEU A 411 20.51 -17.26 16.25
CA LEU A 411 19.64 -18.38 15.89
C LEU A 411 19.82 -18.75 14.42
N THR A 412 19.91 -20.04 14.13
CA THR A 412 19.90 -20.55 12.75
C THR A 412 18.52 -20.31 12.12
N ASN A 413 18.44 -20.18 10.79
CA ASN A 413 17.16 -20.02 10.08
C ASN A 413 16.17 -21.14 10.43
N LYS A 414 16.68 -22.36 10.63
CA LYS A 414 15.90 -23.51 11.11
C LYS A 414 15.27 -23.25 12.47
N GLU A 415 16.05 -22.85 13.47
CA GLU A 415 15.52 -22.57 14.82
C GLU A 415 14.51 -21.42 14.82
N LYS A 416 14.71 -20.43 13.94
CA LYS A 416 13.82 -19.28 13.83
C LYS A 416 12.47 -19.62 13.22
N TYR A 417 12.46 -20.34 12.08
CA TYR A 417 11.27 -20.44 11.23
C TYR A 417 10.56 -21.80 11.29
N LEU A 418 11.20 -22.86 11.77
CA LEU A 418 10.60 -24.21 11.72
C LEU A 418 9.25 -24.28 12.45
N LYS A 419 9.09 -23.51 13.53
CA LYS A 419 7.85 -23.39 14.32
C LYS A 419 6.67 -22.76 13.56
N LEU A 420 6.92 -22.07 12.45
CA LEU A 420 5.87 -21.41 11.67
C LEU A 420 5.17 -22.37 10.70
N PHE A 421 5.81 -23.51 10.40
CA PHE A 421 5.28 -24.47 9.46
C PHE A 421 4.37 -25.50 10.12
N LYS A 422 3.32 -25.90 9.41
CA LYS A 422 2.52 -27.08 9.74
C LYS A 422 2.95 -28.25 8.84
N LEU A 423 3.88 -29.04 9.34
CA LEU A 423 4.56 -30.10 8.59
C LEU A 423 3.95 -31.48 8.88
N ARG A 424 3.89 -32.33 7.85
CA ARG A 424 3.53 -33.75 7.94
C ARG A 424 4.44 -34.58 7.05
N GLU A 425 4.74 -35.80 7.47
CA GLU A 425 5.52 -36.76 6.70
C GLU A 425 4.68 -38.04 6.56
N GLU A 426 4.22 -38.32 5.34
CA GLU A 426 3.29 -39.42 5.03
C GLU A 426 3.80 -40.17 3.81
N ASP A 427 3.92 -41.50 3.88
CA ASP A 427 4.39 -42.35 2.77
C ASP A 427 5.74 -41.93 2.15
N GLY A 428 6.62 -41.29 2.94
CA GLY A 428 7.91 -40.76 2.47
C GLY A 428 7.83 -39.41 1.74
N GLU A 429 6.66 -38.78 1.74
CA GLU A 429 6.42 -37.44 1.22
C GLU A 429 6.56 -36.37 2.30
N TYR A 430 7.14 -35.22 1.93
CA TYR A 430 7.45 -34.10 2.81
C TYR A 430 6.41 -32.98 2.60
N ILE A 431 5.36 -33.00 3.41
CA ILE A 431 4.15 -32.19 3.19
C ILE A 431 4.14 -30.96 4.09
N GLN A 432 3.70 -29.82 3.56
CA GLN A 432 3.36 -28.63 4.33
C GLN A 432 1.90 -28.23 4.05
N ASP A 433 1.11 -28.06 5.11
CA ASP A 433 -0.21 -27.46 5.01
C ASP A 433 -0.09 -25.92 5.02
N VAL A 434 -0.65 -25.24 4.02
CA VAL A 434 -0.79 -23.79 3.96
C VAL A 434 -2.25 -23.39 4.10
N THR A 435 -2.54 -22.55 5.08
CA THR A 435 -3.91 -22.09 5.39
C THR A 435 -3.97 -20.58 5.60
N GLU A 436 -5.14 -19.99 5.40
CA GLU A 436 -5.37 -18.56 5.65
C GLU A 436 -5.05 -18.20 7.12
N MET A 437 -4.57 -16.98 7.33
CA MET A 437 -4.17 -16.44 8.65
C MET A 437 -3.08 -17.27 9.37
N THR A 438 -2.24 -17.99 8.64
CA THR A 438 -1.00 -18.58 9.19
C THR A 438 0.24 -17.85 8.73
N ARG A 439 1.34 -18.03 9.47
CA ARG A 439 2.64 -17.43 9.17
C ARG A 439 3.47 -18.36 8.31
N VAL A 440 4.18 -17.81 7.34
CA VAL A 440 5.12 -18.53 6.49
C VAL A 440 6.37 -17.68 6.26
N PRO A 441 7.58 -18.23 6.37
CA PRO A 441 8.79 -17.53 5.99
C PRO A 441 8.87 -17.36 4.46
N ILE A 442 9.13 -16.14 4.03
CA ILE A 442 9.17 -15.74 2.62
C ILE A 442 10.53 -15.16 2.29
N ILE A 443 11.14 -15.67 1.21
CA ILE A 443 12.32 -15.11 0.57
C ILE A 443 11.88 -13.95 -0.32
N LEU A 444 12.48 -12.79 -0.12
CA LEU A 444 12.23 -11.57 -0.88
C LEU A 444 13.37 -11.36 -1.88
N LYS A 445 13.03 -11.19 -3.16
CA LYS A 445 14.00 -10.87 -4.22
C LYS A 445 13.51 -9.66 -5.01
N THR A 446 14.42 -8.72 -5.22
CA THR A 446 14.19 -7.50 -5.98
C THR A 446 15.04 -7.50 -7.24
N ASP A 447 14.43 -7.11 -8.35
CA ASP A 447 15.09 -6.89 -9.63
C ASP A 447 15.00 -5.41 -9.98
N LEU A 448 16.08 -4.69 -9.70
CA LEU A 448 16.22 -3.26 -9.95
C LEU A 448 16.58 -2.94 -11.42
N THR A 449 16.82 -3.95 -12.26
CA THR A 449 17.12 -3.74 -13.69
C THR A 449 15.86 -3.44 -14.50
N LYS A 450 14.69 -3.83 -13.98
CA LYS A 450 13.38 -3.57 -14.59
C LYS A 450 12.83 -2.21 -14.17
N SER A 451 12.02 -1.61 -15.05
CA SER A 451 11.30 -0.36 -14.78
C SER A 451 9.79 -0.57 -14.99
N PRO A 452 8.95 -0.48 -13.94
CA PRO A 452 9.34 -0.32 -12.54
C PRO A 452 10.07 -1.57 -11.99
N PRO A 453 10.80 -1.44 -10.87
CA PRO A 453 11.48 -2.57 -10.23
C PRO A 453 10.52 -3.73 -9.95
N CYS A 454 10.98 -4.96 -10.22
CA CYS A 454 10.16 -6.14 -9.97
C CYS A 454 10.48 -6.73 -8.61
N LEU A 455 9.43 -7.06 -7.86
CA LEU A 455 9.53 -7.77 -6.59
C LEU A 455 8.95 -9.17 -6.77
N THR A 456 9.77 -10.19 -6.54
CA THR A 456 9.37 -11.60 -6.53
C THR A 456 9.52 -12.19 -5.14
N ILE A 457 8.64 -13.13 -4.81
CA ILE A 457 8.65 -13.81 -3.52
C ILE A 457 8.58 -15.31 -3.69
N ARG A 458 9.20 -16.05 -2.77
CA ARG A 458 9.13 -17.51 -2.70
C ARG A 458 9.00 -17.95 -1.25
N SER A 459 8.20 -18.98 -0.98
CA SER A 459 8.18 -19.59 0.35
C SER A 459 9.45 -20.42 0.59
N VAL A 460 10.00 -20.35 1.79
CA VAL A 460 11.17 -21.15 2.18
C VAL A 460 10.77 -22.61 2.27
N ASN A 461 11.55 -23.51 1.64
CA ASN A 461 11.39 -24.95 1.79
C ASN A 461 11.78 -25.37 3.22
N PRO A 462 10.83 -25.84 4.05
CA PRO A 462 11.11 -26.22 5.44
C PRO A 462 12.06 -27.43 5.55
N TYR A 463 12.15 -28.25 4.50
CA TYR A 463 12.98 -29.46 4.46
C TYR A 463 14.37 -29.22 3.85
N ALA A 464 14.73 -27.96 3.59
CA ALA A 464 16.07 -27.52 3.19
C ALA A 464 16.69 -26.49 4.16
N LEU A 465 16.05 -26.26 5.32
CA LEU A 465 16.47 -25.33 6.38
C LEU A 465 17.56 -25.86 7.32
#